data_AF-A0A7M2XH56-F1
#
_entry.id   AF-A0A7M2XH56-F1
#
_cell.length_a   1.000
_cell.length_b   1.000
_cell.length_c   1.000
_cell.angle_alpha   90.00
_cell.angle_beta   90.00
_cell.angle_gamma   90.00
#
_symmetry.space_group_name_H-M   'P 1'
#
loop_
_entity.id
_entity.type
_entity.pdbx_description
1 polymer ?
#
loop_
_entity_poly.entity_id
_entity_poly.type
_entity_poly.pdbx_seq_one_letter_code
_entity_poly.pdbx_strand_id
1 'polypeptide(L)'
;MNAEIEDAFAALSVRAKIAVLARAIHMETIHNRDQPESAERLYRSSEFIHRLVGFIMSLAYRPEDFQRDATWASKTLVEGVEVHGQPYLAKLHDWIVEVRTVS
;
A
#
# COMPACT_ATOMS: atom_id res chain seq x y z
N MET A 1 10.37 7.32 10.36
CA MET A 1 10.21 6.30 9.31
C MET A 1 8.80 6.32 8.72
N ASN A 2 7.72 6.15 9.49
CA ASN A 2 6.36 6.13 8.94
C ASN A 2 5.98 7.43 8.21
N ALA A 3 6.18 8.60 8.83
CA ALA A 3 5.94 9.89 8.19
C ALA A 3 6.75 10.10 6.90
N GLU A 4 7.99 9.59 6.86
CA GLU A 4 8.85 9.67 5.67
C GLU A 4 8.32 8.79 4.52
N ILE A 5 7.85 7.57 4.83
CA ILE A 5 7.19 6.69 3.86
C ILE A 5 5.90 7.34 3.34
N GLU A 6 5.12 7.95 4.23
CA GLU A 6 3.87 8.63 3.88
C GLU A 6 4.11 9.81 2.93
N ASP A 7 5.06 10.69 3.26
CA ASP A 7 5.44 11.82 2.43
C ASP A 7 6.02 11.36 1.08
N ALA A 8 6.90 10.35 1.10
CA ALA A 8 7.50 9.80 -0.10
C ALA A 8 6.45 9.16 -1.03
N PHE A 9 5.48 8.43 -0.47
CA PHE A 9 4.36 7.87 -1.25
C PHE A 9 3.46 8.98 -1.82
N ALA A 10 3.12 9.99 -1.02
CA ALA A 10 2.28 11.11 -1.46
C ALA A 10 2.89 11.85 -2.65
N ALA A 11 4.22 11.98 -2.69
CA ALA A 11 4.96 12.63 -3.76
C ALA A 11 5.03 11.83 -5.09
N LEU A 12 4.64 10.56 -5.11
CA LEU A 12 4.72 9.72 -6.32
C LEU A 12 3.76 10.18 -7.43
N SER A 13 4.09 9.87 -8.68
CA SER A 13 3.13 9.96 -9.79
C SER A 13 1.96 8.98 -9.57
N VAL A 14 0.81 9.22 -10.20
CA VAL A 14 -0.36 8.32 -10.13
C VAL A 14 0.02 6.88 -10.51
N ARG A 15 0.80 6.71 -11.59
CA ARG A 15 1.26 5.40 -12.04
C ARG A 15 2.16 4.71 -11.01
N ALA A 16 3.09 5.44 -10.40
CA ALA A 16 3.97 4.90 -9.38
C ALA A 16 3.21 4.52 -8.10
N LYS A 17 2.21 5.31 -7.69
CA LYS A 17 1.32 4.97 -6.57
C LYS A 17 0.59 3.66 -6.83
N ILE A 18 -0.02 3.49 -8.01
CA ILE A 18 -0.69 2.24 -8.39
C ILE A 18 0.27 1.05 -8.31
N ALA A 19 1.51 1.20 -8.79
CA ALA A 19 2.51 0.13 -8.74
C ALA A 19 2.85 -0.29 -7.31
N VAL A 20 3.08 0.66 -6.39
CA VAL A 20 3.37 0.38 -4.98
C VAL A 20 2.18 -0.30 -4.29
N LEU A 21 0.97 0.22 -4.50
CA LEU A 21 -0.26 -0.36 -3.93
C LEU A 21 -0.49 -1.79 -4.42
N ALA A 22 -0.26 -2.05 -5.72
CA ALA A 22 -0.39 -3.39 -6.30
C ALA A 22 0.64 -4.38 -5.69
N ARG A 23 1.87 -3.94 -5.44
CA ARG A 23 2.90 -4.75 -4.78
C ARG A 23 2.52 -5.11 -3.34
N ALA A 24 1.95 -4.16 -2.60
CA ALA A 24 1.46 -4.40 -1.24
C ALA A 24 0.34 -5.45 -1.22
N ILE A 25 -0.66 -5.34 -2.12
CA ILE A 25 -1.72 -6.35 -2.28
C ILE A 25 -1.14 -7.73 -2.61
N HIS A 26 -0.19 -7.78 -3.54
CA HIS A 26 0.41 -9.03 -3.98
C HIS A 26 1.12 -9.74 -2.82
N MET A 27 1.93 -9.00 -2.05
CA MET A 27 2.62 -9.53 -0.89
C MET A 27 1.64 -10.01 0.19
N GLU A 28 0.61 -9.21 0.50
CA GLU A 28 -0.41 -9.59 1.47
C GLU A 28 -1.13 -10.88 1.07
N THR A 29 -1.41 -11.05 -0.22
CA THR A 29 -2.05 -12.26 -0.75
C THR A 29 -1.16 -13.50 -0.59
N ILE A 30 0.14 -13.39 -0.84
CA ILE A 30 1.10 -14.49 -0.63
C ILE A 30 1.13 -14.89 0.84
N HIS A 31 1.22 -13.91 1.73
CA HIS A 31 1.37 -14.18 3.16
C HIS A 31 0.14 -14.82 3.80
N ASN A 32 -1.08 -14.48 3.37
CA ASN A 32 -2.29 -15.16 3.85
C ASN A 32 -2.47 -16.56 3.26
N ARG A 33 -1.93 -16.81 2.07
CA ARG A 33 -1.91 -18.17 1.51
C ARG A 33 -1.03 -19.11 2.33
N ASP A 34 0.11 -18.63 2.80
CA ASP A 34 1.09 -19.45 3.52
C ASP A 34 0.73 -19.64 5.01
N GLN A 35 -0.13 -18.78 5.58
CA GLN A 35 -0.50 -18.79 7.00
C GLN A 35 -1.97 -18.43 7.24
N PRO A 36 -2.93 -19.34 7.00
CA PRO A 36 -4.34 -19.14 7.32
C PRO A 36 -4.57 -19.35 8.83
N GLU A 37 -4.00 -18.48 9.66
CA GLU A 37 -3.93 -18.70 11.11
C GLU A 37 -5.25 -18.37 11.85
N SER A 38 -6.12 -17.51 11.29
CA SER A 38 -7.46 -17.25 11.86
C SER A 38 -8.40 -16.51 10.91
N ALA A 39 -9.71 -16.64 11.14
CA ALA A 39 -10.73 -15.85 10.42
C ALA A 39 -10.57 -14.34 10.63
N GLU A 40 -10.09 -13.92 11.81
CA GLU A 40 -9.82 -12.51 12.11
C GLU A 40 -8.66 -11.95 11.28
N ARG A 41 -7.57 -12.72 11.13
CA ARG A 41 -6.44 -12.34 10.28
C ARG A 41 -6.87 -12.25 8.82
N LEU A 42 -7.63 -13.22 8.33
CA LEU A 42 -8.17 -13.21 6.98
C LEU A 42 -9.10 -12.02 6.74
N TYR A 43 -9.93 -11.66 7.72
CA TYR A 43 -10.79 -10.48 7.65
C TYR A 43 -9.97 -9.19 7.54
N ARG A 44 -8.99 -8.98 8.43
CA ARG A 44 -8.13 -7.78 8.41
C ARG A 44 -7.35 -7.66 7.11
N SER A 45 -6.81 -8.78 6.62
CA SER A 45 -6.14 -8.84 5.32
C SER A 45 -7.07 -8.46 4.17
N SER A 46 -8.28 -9.04 4.16
CA SER A 46 -9.28 -8.75 3.14
C SER A 46 -9.71 -7.29 3.16
N GLU A 47 -9.88 -6.70 4.35
CA GLU A 47 -10.19 -5.28 4.51
C GLU A 47 -9.04 -4.39 4.03
N PHE A 48 -7.80 -4.75 4.33
CA PHE A 48 -6.61 -4.05 3.86
C PHE A 48 -6.53 -4.07 2.33
N ILE A 49 -6.61 -5.26 1.72
CA ILE A 49 -6.63 -5.44 0.26
C ILE A 49 -7.79 -4.66 -0.36
N HIS A 50 -9.00 -4.75 0.21
CA HIS A 50 -10.17 -4.04 -0.29
C HIS A 50 -9.96 -2.52 -0.34
N ARG A 51 -9.41 -1.92 0.73
CA ARG A 51 -9.08 -0.49 0.77
C ARG A 51 -8.04 -0.12 -0.29
N LEU A 52 -6.98 -0.91 -0.42
CA LEU A 52 -5.94 -0.65 -1.42
C LEU A 52 -6.45 -0.76 -2.86
N VAL A 53 -7.32 -1.73 -3.15
CA VAL A 53 -7.99 -1.84 -4.45
C VAL A 53 -8.87 -0.61 -4.70
N GLY A 54 -9.62 -0.16 -3.69
CA GLY A 54 -10.41 1.07 -3.75
C GLY A 54 -9.57 2.29 -4.16
N PHE A 55 -8.37 2.43 -3.56
CA PHE A 55 -7.43 3.49 -3.95
C PHE A 55 -6.92 3.37 -5.38
N ILE A 56 -6.55 2.16 -5.81
CA ILE A 56 -6.10 1.93 -7.19
C ILE A 56 -7.21 2.33 -8.18
N MET A 57 -8.46 1.95 -7.90
CA MET A 57 -9.60 2.32 -8.72
C MET A 57 -9.78 3.84 -8.75
N SER A 58 -9.77 4.52 -7.60
CA SER A 58 -9.86 5.98 -7.56
C SER A 58 -8.74 6.66 -8.35
N LEU A 59 -7.49 6.20 -8.20
CA LEU A 59 -6.34 6.68 -8.96
C LEU A 59 -6.48 6.47 -10.47
N ALA A 60 -7.05 5.34 -10.89
CA ALA A 60 -7.19 4.99 -12.30
C ALA A 60 -8.34 5.73 -12.99
N TYR A 61 -9.44 6.00 -12.29
CA TYR A 61 -10.66 6.55 -12.87
C TYR A 61 -10.86 8.05 -12.60
N ARG A 62 -10.37 8.57 -11.45
CA ARG A 62 -10.50 9.98 -11.03
C ARG A 62 -9.24 10.44 -10.27
N PRO A 63 -8.08 10.51 -10.95
CA PRO A 63 -6.81 10.87 -10.31
C PRO A 63 -6.82 12.24 -9.63
N GLU A 64 -7.64 13.18 -10.11
CA GLU A 64 -7.85 14.51 -9.54
C GLU A 64 -8.51 14.48 -8.14
N ASP A 65 -9.41 13.53 -7.88
CA ASP A 65 -10.03 13.34 -6.57
C ASP A 65 -9.01 12.75 -5.59
N PHE A 66 -8.15 11.86 -6.08
CA PHE A 66 -7.13 11.20 -5.26
C PHE A 66 -6.02 12.14 -4.78
N GLN A 67 -5.71 13.21 -5.53
CA GLN A 67 -4.71 14.18 -5.11
C GLN A 67 -5.07 14.85 -3.76
N ARG A 68 -6.35 14.91 -3.40
CA ARG A 68 -6.80 15.39 -2.07
C ARG A 68 -6.61 14.36 -0.96
N ASP A 69 -6.71 13.07 -1.26
CA ASP A 69 -6.76 12.00 -0.26
C ASP A 69 -5.50 11.11 -0.20
N ALA A 70 -4.39 11.57 -0.80
CA ALA A 70 -3.13 10.84 -0.83
C ALA A 70 -2.59 10.49 0.58
N THR A 71 -2.82 11.35 1.56
CA THR A 71 -2.44 11.14 2.97
C THR A 71 -3.22 9.99 3.62
N TRP A 72 -4.50 9.82 3.28
CA TRP A 72 -5.30 8.73 3.86
C TRP A 72 -4.89 7.38 3.24
N ALA A 73 -4.56 7.38 1.96
CA ALA A 73 -4.06 6.20 1.28
C ALA A 73 -2.67 5.75 1.78
N SER A 74 -1.74 6.70 1.99
CA SER A 74 -0.41 6.38 2.53
C SER A 74 -0.49 5.86 3.96
N LYS A 75 -1.32 6.47 4.81
CA LYS A 75 -1.53 6.01 6.17
C LYS A 75 -2.12 4.60 6.21
N THR A 76 -3.17 4.35 5.43
CA THR A 76 -3.77 3.00 5.32
C THR A 76 -2.74 1.96 4.87
N LEU A 77 -1.86 2.33 3.92
CA LEU A 77 -0.79 1.48 3.44
C LEU A 77 0.22 1.15 4.55
N VAL A 78 0.71 2.15 5.27
CA VAL A 78 1.68 1.98 6.37
C VAL A 78 1.08 1.15 7.51
N GLU A 79 -0.13 1.50 7.97
CA GLU A 79 -0.81 0.78 9.06
C GLU A 79 -1.06 -0.69 8.70
N GLY A 80 -1.43 -0.97 7.45
CA GLY A 80 -1.63 -2.35 7.00
C GLY A 80 -0.35 -3.18 7.02
N VAL A 81 0.77 -2.63 6.51
CA VAL A 81 2.04 -3.38 6.47
C VAL A 81 2.75 -3.44 7.83
N GLU A 82 2.50 -2.51 8.75
CA GLU A 82 3.14 -2.44 10.06
C GLU A 82 2.79 -3.64 10.96
N VAL A 83 1.59 -4.21 10.79
CA VAL A 83 1.15 -5.45 11.49
C VAL A 83 2.11 -6.62 11.24
N HIS A 84 2.83 -6.61 10.12
CA HIS A 84 3.80 -7.65 9.74
C HIS A 84 5.23 -7.31 10.18
N GLY A 85 5.42 -6.12 10.75
CA GLY A 85 6.66 -5.66 11.35
C GLY A 85 7.65 -5.01 10.38
N GLN A 86 8.84 -4.74 10.93
CA GLN A 86 9.90 -3.98 10.27
C GLN A 86 10.33 -4.50 8.88
N PRO A 87 10.40 -5.82 8.61
CA PRO A 87 10.78 -6.29 7.27
C PRO A 87 9.85 -5.82 6.16
N TYR A 88 8.56 -5.62 6.45
CA TYR A 88 7.60 -5.15 5.44
C TYR A 88 7.67 -3.65 5.24
N LEU A 89 7.87 -2.89 6.32
CA LEU A 89 8.12 -1.45 6.23
C LEU A 89 9.38 -1.16 5.40
N ALA A 90 10.45 -1.96 5.57
CA ALA A 90 11.64 -1.87 4.74
C ALA A 90 11.34 -2.17 3.26
N LYS A 91 10.62 -3.25 2.96
CA LYS A 91 10.21 -3.57 1.58
C LYS A 91 9.34 -2.47 0.96
N LEU A 92 8.41 -1.90 1.72
CA LEU A 92 7.58 -0.80 1.26
C LEU A 92 8.43 0.42 0.89
N HIS A 93 9.35 0.80 1.76
CA HIS A 93 10.31 1.86 1.49
C HIS A 93 11.11 1.58 0.20
N ASP A 94 11.66 0.37 0.06
CA ASP A 94 12.45 -0.01 -1.11
C ASP A 94 11.65 0.07 -2.41
N TRP A 95 10.38 -0.38 -2.41
CA TRP A 95 9.53 -0.24 -3.59
C TRP A 95 9.25 1.20 -3.95
N ILE A 96 9.04 2.08 -2.96
CA ILE A 96 8.83 3.51 -3.19
C ILE A 96 10.09 4.13 -3.82
N VAL A 97 11.27 3.79 -3.30
CA VAL A 97 12.55 4.27 -3.87
C VAL A 97 12.70 3.77 -5.31
N GLU A 98 12.49 2.48 -5.55
CA GLU A 98 12.61 1.87 -6.89
C GLU A 98 11.72 2.58 -7.92
N VAL A 99 10.42 2.74 -7.64
CA VAL A 99 9.49 3.35 -8.61
C VAL A 99 9.77 4.82 -8.87
N ARG A 100 10.41 5.53 -7.94
CA ARG A 100 10.87 6.92 -8.15
C ARG A 100 12.03 7.03 -9.12
N THR A 101 12.86 5.99 -9.23
CA THR A 101 14.02 6.00 -10.15
C THR A 101 13.66 5.61 -11.58
N VAL A 102 12.51 4.94 -11.76
CA VAL A 102 12.06 4.39 -13.05
C VAL A 102 10.96 5.24 -13.70
N SER A 103 10.36 6.19 -12.97
CA SER A 103 9.28 7.08 -13.43
C SER A 103 9.78 8.49 -13.73
#